data_AF-A0A5J5EYV7-F1
#
_entry.id   AF-A0A5J5EYV7-F1
#
_cell.length_a   1.000
_cell.length_b   1.000
_cell.length_c   1.000
_cell.angle_alpha   90.00
_cell.angle_beta   90.00
_cell.angle_gamma   90.00
#
_symmetry.space_group_name_H-M   'P 1'
#
loop_
_entity.id
_entity.type
_entity.pdbx_description
1 polymer ?
#
loop_
_entity_poly.entity_id
_entity_poly.type
_entity_poly.pdbx_seq_one_letter_code
_entity_poly.pdbx_strand_id
1 'polypeptide(L)'
;MNALTTHLGTLQGSRSAQAQPAKGIPPPPPENPLVQSIRNRWPAVDPAHLQEILEHRFKVENLLKLNASYVFTPDRRLENITLGSFQIPTTSRNVEIEEYRGITQLLKPLAVYADILREFAPPGIRDALSSALLKYMHYLLDLNERCTWHSVRLYHFSFHRKRVLQGVYDYEGWDKFSDPELNHLLESRSATSAQVQARGKRPAEGSAFGPPAKRPARLISPSNSASISLPPQRVSGACRRHNRGLCAAGSKCIYQHVCWTCGDGTHTGSTCPQAQQ
;
A
#
# COMPACT_ATOMS: atom_id res chain seq x y z
N MET A 1 43.93 -88.23 3.65
CA MET A 1 42.99 -87.11 3.52
C MET A 1 42.96 -86.40 4.87
N ASN A 2 43.80 -85.38 4.98
CA ASN A 2 44.37 -84.91 6.24
C ASN A 2 43.43 -84.00 7.02
N ALA A 3 43.43 -84.23 8.34
CA ALA A 3 42.98 -83.33 9.40
C ALA A 3 43.88 -82.07 9.49
N LEU A 4 43.38 -81.05 10.22
CA LEU A 4 44.06 -79.98 11.00
C LEU A 4 43.09 -78.76 11.01
N THR A 5 42.97 -77.85 11.98
CA THR A 5 43.35 -77.69 13.39
C THR A 5 42.80 -76.30 13.79
N THR A 6 42.22 -76.25 15.00
CA THR A 6 42.26 -75.19 16.03
C THR A 6 42.60 -73.73 15.63
N HIS A 7 41.81 -72.76 16.12
CA HIS A 7 42.22 -71.73 17.11
C HIS A 7 41.11 -70.68 17.34
N LEU A 8 40.46 -70.80 18.51
CA LEU A 8 39.69 -69.75 19.17
C LEU A 8 40.68 -68.82 19.90
N GLY A 9 40.67 -67.54 19.57
CA GLY A 9 41.49 -66.51 20.20
C GLY A 9 40.71 -65.22 20.39
N THR A 10 40.27 -65.01 21.63
CA THR A 10 39.73 -63.76 22.18
C THR A 10 40.73 -62.62 22.02
N LEU A 11 40.34 -61.50 21.40
CA LEU A 11 40.95 -60.19 21.71
C LEU A 11 39.92 -59.06 21.63
N GLN A 12 39.62 -58.60 22.84
CA GLN A 12 38.92 -57.40 23.24
C GLN A 12 39.65 -56.16 22.70
N GLY A 13 38.98 -55.40 21.83
CA GLY A 13 39.48 -54.15 21.26
C GLY A 13 38.48 -53.03 21.47
N SER A 14 38.67 -52.28 22.56
CA SER A 14 37.98 -51.03 22.85
C SER A 14 38.19 -50.03 21.72
N ARG A 15 37.16 -49.80 20.90
CA ARG A 15 37.13 -48.68 19.96
C ARG A 15 36.75 -47.41 20.71
N SER A 16 37.76 -46.66 21.15
CA SER A 16 37.61 -45.26 21.46
C SER A 16 37.09 -44.53 20.22
N ALA A 17 35.87 -44.00 20.32
CA ALA A 17 35.30 -43.12 19.32
C ALA A 17 36.14 -41.84 19.25
N GLN A 18 37.06 -41.79 18.28
CA GLN A 18 37.80 -40.59 17.94
C GLN A 18 36.83 -39.63 17.25
N ALA A 19 36.35 -38.65 18.00
CA ALA A 19 35.54 -37.54 17.49
C ALA A 19 36.30 -36.88 16.33
N GLN A 20 35.75 -37.00 15.12
CA GLN A 20 36.22 -36.21 13.99
C GLN A 20 35.95 -34.73 14.32
N PRO A 21 36.93 -33.84 14.16
CA PRO A 21 36.69 -32.41 14.29
C PRO A 21 35.63 -32.02 13.25
N ALA A 22 34.57 -31.36 13.73
CA ALA A 22 33.53 -30.80 12.90
C ALA A 22 34.19 -29.99 11.78
N LYS A 23 34.06 -30.49 10.54
CA LYS A 23 34.53 -29.80 9.35
C LYS A 23 33.78 -28.48 9.32
N GLY A 24 34.48 -27.41 9.70
CA GLY A 24 33.91 -26.08 9.87
C GLY A 24 33.10 -25.71 8.64
N ILE A 25 31.85 -25.34 8.85
CA ILE A 25 30.99 -24.81 7.79
C ILE A 25 31.77 -23.64 7.19
N PRO A 26 32.08 -23.68 5.88
CA PRO A 26 32.79 -22.57 5.25
C PRO A 26 31.99 -21.28 5.48
N PRO A 27 32.66 -20.14 5.75
CA PRO A 27 31.97 -18.88 5.96
C PRO A 27 31.03 -18.62 4.77
N PRO A 28 29.79 -18.16 5.03
CA PRO A 28 28.86 -17.89 3.96
C PRO A 28 29.49 -16.91 2.97
N PRO A 29 29.21 -17.09 1.66
CA PRO A 29 29.76 -16.20 0.64
C PRO A 29 29.43 -14.74 0.97
N PRO A 30 30.33 -13.79 0.62
CA PRO A 30 30.15 -12.38 0.91
C PRO A 30 28.82 -11.90 0.33
N GLU A 31 27.99 -11.32 1.19
CA GLU A 31 26.66 -10.86 0.86
C GLU A 31 26.73 -9.66 -0.10
N ASN A 32 25.85 -9.63 -1.11
CA ASN A 32 25.84 -8.57 -2.11
C ASN A 32 25.64 -7.20 -1.43
N PRO A 33 26.51 -6.20 -1.69
CA PRO A 33 26.43 -4.90 -1.02
C PRO A 33 25.09 -4.17 -1.24
N LEU A 34 24.41 -4.40 -2.37
CA LEU A 34 23.07 -3.84 -2.64
C LEU A 34 22.00 -4.49 -1.75
N VAL A 35 22.12 -5.80 -1.50
CA VAL A 35 21.25 -6.52 -0.55
C VAL A 35 21.43 -5.96 0.85
N GLN A 36 22.67 -5.70 1.27
CA GLN A 36 22.95 -5.08 2.57
C GLN A 36 22.39 -3.65 2.66
N SER A 37 22.52 -2.85 1.61
CA SER A 37 21.95 -1.49 1.52
C SER A 37 20.43 -1.49 1.77
N ILE A 38 19.70 -2.38 1.09
CA ILE A 38 18.25 -2.53 1.28
C ILE A 38 17.89 -3.02 2.67
N ARG A 39 18.59 -4.02 3.22
CA ARG A 39 18.31 -4.52 4.58
C ARG A 39 18.52 -3.45 5.64
N ASN A 40 19.54 -2.61 5.49
CA ASN A 40 19.77 -1.50 6.40
C ASN A 40 18.65 -0.46 6.34
N ARG A 41 18.08 -0.20 5.15
CA ARG A 41 17.00 0.77 4.94
C ARG A 41 15.62 0.22 5.34
N TRP A 42 15.40 -1.07 5.11
CA TRP A 42 14.13 -1.76 5.32
C TRP A 42 14.31 -3.06 6.13
N PRO A 43 14.71 -2.96 7.42
CA PRO A 43 15.05 -4.14 8.23
C PRO A 43 13.85 -5.06 8.52
N ALA A 44 12.61 -4.57 8.35
CA ALA A 44 11.40 -5.35 8.52
C ALA A 44 11.03 -6.21 7.30
N VAL A 45 11.68 -6.00 6.15
CA VAL A 45 11.44 -6.82 4.95
C VAL A 45 12.19 -8.14 5.10
N ASP A 46 11.44 -9.23 5.10
CA ASP A 46 12.02 -10.57 5.15
C ASP A 46 12.94 -10.81 3.93
N PRO A 47 14.19 -11.24 4.14
CA PRO A 47 15.14 -11.57 3.08
C PRO A 47 14.61 -12.51 2.00
N ALA A 48 13.68 -13.41 2.32
CA ALA A 48 13.08 -14.32 1.35
C ALA A 48 12.29 -13.55 0.27
N HIS A 49 11.52 -12.54 0.66
CA HIS A 49 10.78 -11.71 -0.29
C HIS A 49 11.73 -10.84 -1.14
N LEU A 50 12.84 -10.38 -0.55
CA LEU A 50 13.85 -9.65 -1.31
C LEU A 50 14.44 -10.53 -2.43
N GLN A 51 14.80 -11.77 -2.10
CA GLN A 51 15.29 -12.74 -3.07
C GLN A 51 14.24 -13.02 -4.17
N GLU A 52 12.97 -13.20 -3.81
CA GLU A 52 11.89 -13.39 -4.77
C GLU A 52 11.73 -12.19 -5.73
N ILE A 53 11.93 -10.95 -5.25
CA ILE A 53 11.87 -9.75 -6.10
C ILE A 53 13.01 -9.75 -7.10
N LEU A 54 14.23 -10.07 -6.65
CA LEU A 54 15.43 -10.15 -7.48
C LEU A 54 15.33 -11.22 -8.56
N GLU A 55 14.69 -12.34 -8.25
CA GLU A 55 14.47 -13.45 -9.17
C GLU A 55 13.22 -13.28 -10.04
N HIS A 56 12.52 -12.14 -9.92
CA HIS A 56 11.25 -11.87 -10.61
C HIS A 56 10.14 -12.90 -10.32
N ARG A 57 10.21 -13.57 -9.17
CA ARG A 57 9.22 -14.56 -8.70
C ARG A 57 8.26 -13.99 -7.67
N PHE A 58 8.49 -12.77 -7.20
CA PHE A 58 7.64 -12.11 -6.22
C PHE A 58 6.23 -11.90 -6.76
N LYS A 59 5.25 -12.48 -6.06
CA LYS A 59 3.84 -12.33 -6.40
C LYS A 59 3.34 -10.94 -5.99
N VAL A 60 2.64 -10.26 -6.88
CA VAL A 60 2.14 -8.90 -6.65
C VAL A 60 1.23 -8.84 -5.42
N GLU A 61 0.41 -9.88 -5.20
CA GLU A 61 -0.50 -10.00 -4.07
C GLU A 61 0.24 -9.98 -2.73
N ASN A 62 1.50 -10.43 -2.71
CA ASN A 62 2.34 -10.44 -1.53
C ASN A 62 2.98 -9.08 -1.20
N LEU A 63 2.70 -8.01 -1.96
CA LEU A 63 3.21 -6.66 -1.67
C LEU A 63 3.02 -6.28 -0.21
N LEU A 64 1.89 -6.62 0.41
CA LEU A 64 1.58 -6.26 1.79
C LEU A 64 2.62 -6.80 2.79
N LYS A 65 3.30 -7.92 2.46
CA LYS A 65 4.38 -8.50 3.26
C LYS A 65 5.63 -7.63 3.35
N LEU A 66 5.78 -6.63 2.47
CA LEU A 66 6.89 -5.67 2.50
C LEU A 66 6.65 -4.52 3.51
N ASN A 67 5.44 -4.39 4.04
CA ASN A 67 5.12 -3.35 4.99
C ASN A 67 5.65 -3.71 6.38
N ALA A 68 6.37 -2.80 7.04
CA ALA A 68 6.88 -3.01 8.40
C ALA A 68 5.77 -3.26 9.44
N SER A 69 4.55 -2.75 9.18
CA SER A 69 3.39 -3.00 10.04
C SER A 69 2.67 -4.30 9.73
N TYR A 70 3.15 -5.10 8.77
CA TYR A 70 2.56 -6.39 8.46
C TYR A 70 2.86 -7.39 9.58
N VAL A 71 1.94 -7.48 10.52
CA VAL A 71 2.02 -8.48 11.59
C VAL A 71 1.57 -9.83 11.03
N PHE A 72 2.48 -10.79 11.01
CA PHE A 72 2.15 -12.18 10.75
C PHE A 72 1.30 -12.70 11.91
N THR A 73 -0.03 -12.67 11.77
CA THR A 73 -0.92 -13.28 12.76
C THR A 73 -0.88 -14.81 12.59
N PRO A 74 -0.75 -15.59 13.67
CA PRO A 74 -0.67 -17.05 13.61
C PRO A 74 -1.91 -17.73 12.99
N ASP A 75 -3.06 -17.06 12.91
CA ASP A 75 -4.21 -17.56 12.13
C ASP A 75 -3.98 -17.55 10.60
N ARG A 76 -2.91 -16.90 10.13
CA ARG A 76 -2.41 -16.95 8.74
C ARG A 76 -1.38 -18.07 8.54
N ARG A 77 -1.33 -19.03 9.48
CA ARG A 77 -0.29 -20.07 9.56
C ARG A 77 -0.11 -20.81 8.24
N LEU A 78 1.15 -21.19 8.05
CA LEU A 78 1.62 -22.22 7.14
C LEU A 78 0.62 -23.39 7.18
N GLU A 79 -0.05 -23.67 6.07
CA GLU A 79 -0.82 -24.90 5.94
C GLU A 79 0.19 -26.04 5.99
N ASN A 80 0.30 -26.74 7.11
CA ASN A 80 1.16 -27.93 7.14
C ASN A 80 0.53 -28.98 6.23
N ILE A 81 1.11 -29.18 5.04
CA ILE A 81 0.69 -30.27 4.18
C ILE A 81 1.13 -31.54 4.90
N THR A 82 0.14 -32.34 5.31
CA THR A 82 0.39 -33.60 5.98
C THR A 82 0.43 -34.70 4.91
N LEU A 83 1.62 -35.25 4.66
CA LEU A 83 1.82 -36.42 3.80
C LEU A 83 2.10 -37.63 4.70
N GLY A 84 1.04 -38.34 5.07
CA GLY A 84 1.13 -39.45 6.03
C GLY A 84 1.51 -38.97 7.43
N SER A 85 2.68 -39.35 7.93
CA SER A 85 3.22 -38.90 9.23
C SER A 85 4.11 -37.65 9.14
N PHE A 86 4.37 -37.13 7.94
CA PHE A 86 5.23 -35.96 7.76
C PHE A 86 4.40 -34.69 7.65
N GLN A 87 4.74 -33.68 8.47
CA GLN A 87 4.25 -32.33 8.31
C GLN A 87 5.28 -31.52 7.54
N ILE A 88 4.93 -31.09 6.32
CA ILE A 88 5.76 -30.17 5.54
C ILE A 88 5.25 -28.75 5.86
N PRO A 89 6.06 -27.89 6.49
CA PRO A 89 5.69 -26.50 6.68
C PRO A 89 5.64 -25.83 5.31
N THR A 90 4.44 -25.46 4.82
CA THR A 90 4.36 -24.67 3.59
C THR A 90 4.77 -23.24 3.86
N THR A 91 5.51 -22.60 2.96
CA THR A 91 5.76 -21.16 3.00
C THR A 91 4.48 -20.37 3.30
N SER A 92 4.62 -19.25 4.03
CA SER A 92 3.54 -18.31 4.36
C SER A 92 2.52 -18.19 3.21
N ARG A 93 1.22 -18.31 3.56
CA ARG A 93 0.13 -18.16 2.58
C ARG A 93 0.28 -16.90 1.73
N ASN A 94 -0.19 -16.94 0.50
CA ASN A 94 -0.27 -15.72 -0.30
C ASN A 94 -1.30 -14.78 0.32
N VAL A 95 -1.01 -13.48 0.30
CA VAL A 95 -1.97 -12.47 0.72
C VAL A 95 -3.08 -12.43 -0.33
N GLU A 96 -4.33 -12.37 0.11
CA GLU A 96 -5.45 -12.20 -0.82
C GLU A 96 -5.62 -10.73 -1.19
N ILE A 97 -6.12 -10.47 -2.40
CA ILE A 97 -6.38 -9.11 -2.89
C ILE A 97 -7.36 -8.39 -1.95
N GLU A 98 -8.31 -9.13 -1.38
CA GLU A 98 -9.35 -8.69 -0.45
C GLU A 98 -8.78 -8.08 0.83
N GLU A 99 -7.56 -8.49 1.23
CA GLU A 99 -6.89 -7.99 2.44
C GLU A 99 -6.49 -6.52 2.34
N TYR A 100 -6.40 -5.97 1.13
CA TYR A 100 -6.14 -4.56 0.89
C TYR A 100 -7.44 -3.76 1.05
N ARG A 101 -7.64 -3.18 2.24
CA ARG A 101 -8.85 -2.45 2.64
C ARG A 101 -8.87 -0.98 2.23
N GLY A 102 -7.74 -0.44 1.76
CA GLY A 102 -7.68 0.94 1.29
C GLY A 102 -6.34 1.31 0.66
N ILE A 103 -6.32 2.47 -0.01
CA ILE A 103 -5.18 2.94 -0.78
C ILE A 103 -3.88 3.05 0.03
N THR A 104 -3.96 3.41 1.32
CA THR A 104 -2.77 3.54 2.17
C THR A 104 -2.11 2.21 2.49
N GLN A 105 -2.88 1.11 2.56
CA GLN A 105 -2.34 -0.24 2.71
C GLN A 105 -1.65 -0.74 1.45
N LEU A 106 -1.99 -0.18 0.28
CA LEU A 106 -1.34 -0.48 -0.98
C LEU A 106 -0.08 0.38 -1.20
N LEU A 107 -0.18 1.70 -1.02
CA LEU A 107 0.89 2.63 -1.37
C LEU A 107 2.14 2.47 -0.49
N LYS A 108 1.98 2.16 0.80
CA LYS A 108 3.13 1.95 1.70
C LYS A 108 4.04 0.81 1.24
N PRO A 109 3.55 -0.44 1.07
CA PRO A 109 4.39 -1.51 0.54
C PRO A 109 4.82 -1.29 -0.90
N LEU A 110 4.01 -0.63 -1.74
CA LEU A 110 4.40 -0.30 -3.11
C LEU A 110 5.59 0.66 -3.16
N ALA A 111 5.67 1.62 -2.23
CA ALA A 111 6.82 2.52 -2.12
C ALA A 111 8.10 1.76 -1.71
N VAL A 112 8.00 0.80 -0.78
CA VAL A 112 9.12 -0.08 -0.41
C VAL A 112 9.57 -0.92 -1.61
N TYR A 113 8.61 -1.52 -2.33
CA TYR A 113 8.87 -2.27 -3.54
C TYR A 113 9.58 -1.41 -4.61
N ALA A 114 9.11 -0.18 -4.82
CA ALA A 114 9.70 0.75 -5.77
C ALA A 114 11.15 1.12 -5.41
N ASP A 115 11.43 1.33 -4.12
CA ASP A 115 12.78 1.62 -3.64
C ASP A 115 13.73 0.42 -3.79
N ILE A 116 13.22 -0.81 -3.55
CA ILE A 116 13.95 -2.05 -3.85
C ILE A 116 14.28 -2.14 -5.34
N LEU A 117 13.28 -1.98 -6.22
CA LEU A 117 13.50 -2.03 -7.67
C LEU A 117 14.53 -0.98 -8.12
N ARG A 118 14.45 0.24 -7.61
CA ARG A 118 15.41 1.31 -7.91
C ARG A 118 16.85 0.90 -7.56
N GLU A 119 17.07 0.34 -6.37
CA GLU A 119 18.42 -0.02 -5.91
C GLU A 119 19.07 -1.09 -6.81
N PHE A 120 18.27 -2.05 -7.28
CA PHE A 120 18.74 -3.14 -8.12
C PHE A 120 18.68 -2.85 -9.63
N ALA A 121 18.03 -1.76 -10.04
CA ALA A 121 17.99 -1.39 -11.43
C ALA A 121 19.39 -1.02 -11.98
N PRO A 122 19.67 -1.30 -13.26
CA PRO A 122 20.88 -0.84 -13.94
C PRO A 122 21.07 0.67 -13.78
N PRO A 123 22.30 1.17 -13.52
CA PRO A 123 22.55 2.58 -13.19
C PRO A 123 21.93 3.59 -14.17
N GLY A 124 21.95 3.30 -15.47
CA GLY A 124 21.43 4.19 -16.50
C GLY A 124 19.92 4.39 -16.52
N ILE A 125 19.14 3.54 -15.82
CA ILE A 125 17.67 3.62 -15.81
C ILE A 125 17.06 3.88 -14.44
N ARG A 126 17.88 3.98 -13.38
CA ARG A 126 17.39 4.12 -11.99
C ARG A 126 16.47 5.30 -11.80
N ASP A 127 16.85 6.46 -12.30
CA ASP A 127 16.08 7.71 -12.10
C ASP A 127 14.80 7.72 -12.94
N ALA A 128 14.88 7.23 -14.19
CA ALA A 128 13.72 7.09 -15.06
C ALA A 128 12.70 6.11 -14.45
N LEU A 129 13.16 4.95 -13.97
CA LEU A 129 12.32 3.97 -13.28
C LEU A 129 11.69 4.55 -12.01
N SER A 130 12.49 5.25 -11.19
CA SER A 130 11.98 5.89 -9.97
C SER A 130 10.90 6.93 -10.28
N SER A 131 11.11 7.74 -11.31
CA SER A 131 10.14 8.73 -11.77
C SER A 131 8.84 8.06 -12.24
N ALA A 132 8.94 7.02 -13.08
CA ALA A 132 7.78 6.29 -13.60
C ALA A 132 6.97 5.63 -12.48
N LEU A 133 7.64 4.98 -11.52
CA LEU A 133 6.99 4.38 -10.33
C LEU A 133 6.30 5.43 -9.46
N LEU A 134 6.91 6.61 -9.28
CA LEU A 134 6.31 7.71 -8.53
C LEU A 134 5.07 8.26 -9.23
N LYS A 135 5.14 8.52 -10.54
CA LYS A 135 3.97 8.93 -11.34
C LYS A 135 2.84 7.89 -11.26
N TYR A 136 3.17 6.60 -11.32
CA TYR A 136 2.20 5.53 -11.16
C TYR A 136 1.51 5.57 -9.79
N MET A 137 2.26 5.78 -8.69
CA MET A 137 1.67 5.93 -7.36
C MET A 137 0.74 7.15 -7.26
N HIS A 138 1.10 8.28 -7.90
CA HIS A 138 0.21 9.44 -8.00
C HIS A 138 -1.06 9.13 -8.80
N TYR A 139 -0.93 8.43 -9.92
CA TYR A 139 -2.08 8.01 -10.72
C TYR A 139 -3.05 7.12 -9.92
N LEU A 140 -2.54 6.20 -9.09
CA LEU A 140 -3.38 5.39 -8.20
C LEU A 140 -4.15 6.24 -7.16
N LEU A 141 -3.55 7.33 -6.67
CA LEU A 141 -4.25 8.28 -5.80
C LEU A 141 -5.38 8.98 -6.55
N ASP A 142 -5.12 9.48 -7.75
CA ASP A 142 -6.12 10.17 -8.59
C ASP A 142 -7.27 9.24 -8.99
N LEU A 143 -6.97 7.96 -9.25
CA LEU A 143 -7.99 6.94 -9.46
C LEU A 143 -8.80 6.70 -8.19
N ASN A 144 -8.16 6.58 -7.03
CA ASN A 144 -8.88 6.36 -5.76
C ASN A 144 -9.82 7.52 -5.38
N GLU A 145 -9.56 8.73 -5.85
CA GLU A 145 -10.47 9.88 -5.68
C GLU A 145 -11.74 9.77 -6.55
N ARG A 146 -11.62 9.20 -7.76
CA ARG A 146 -12.70 9.18 -8.78
C ARG A 146 -13.43 7.85 -8.90
N CYS A 147 -12.78 6.75 -8.53
CA CYS A 147 -13.26 5.39 -8.71
C CYS A 147 -13.60 4.71 -7.37
N THR A 148 -14.25 3.55 -7.45
CA THR A 148 -14.45 2.66 -6.30
C THR A 148 -13.10 2.06 -5.87
N TRP A 149 -12.90 1.85 -4.56
CA TRP A 149 -11.65 1.23 -4.10
C TRP A 149 -11.42 -0.16 -4.72
N HIS A 150 -12.50 -0.93 -4.88
CA HIS A 150 -12.47 -2.25 -5.49
C HIS A 150 -11.90 -2.21 -6.92
N SER A 151 -12.37 -1.29 -7.77
CA SER A 151 -11.86 -1.16 -9.14
C SER A 151 -10.40 -0.70 -9.21
N VAL A 152 -10.00 0.28 -8.39
CA VAL A 152 -8.59 0.73 -8.31
C VAL A 152 -7.66 -0.41 -7.90
N ARG A 153 -8.11 -1.25 -6.96
CA ARG A 153 -7.37 -2.41 -6.52
C ARG A 153 -7.21 -3.43 -7.65
N LEU A 154 -8.29 -3.81 -8.34
CA LEU A 154 -8.23 -4.72 -9.49
C LEU A 154 -7.33 -4.17 -10.61
N TYR A 155 -7.42 -2.88 -10.88
CA TYR A 155 -6.56 -2.18 -11.83
C TYR A 155 -5.09 -2.34 -11.46
N HIS A 156 -4.72 -2.04 -10.20
CA HIS A 156 -3.35 -2.16 -9.73
C HIS A 156 -2.77 -3.56 -9.93
N PHE A 157 -3.47 -4.59 -9.46
CA PHE A 157 -2.99 -5.97 -9.56
C PHE A 157 -2.85 -6.43 -11.02
N SER A 158 -3.80 -6.05 -11.88
CA SER A 158 -3.75 -6.40 -13.31
C SER A 158 -2.59 -5.69 -14.02
N PHE A 159 -2.42 -4.39 -13.79
CA PHE A 159 -1.33 -3.59 -14.35
C PHE A 159 0.03 -4.12 -13.88
N HIS A 160 0.20 -4.36 -12.58
CA HIS A 160 1.47 -4.80 -12.03
C HIS A 160 1.82 -6.23 -12.50
N ARG A 161 0.86 -7.16 -12.60
CA ARG A 161 1.12 -8.48 -13.21
C ARG A 161 1.62 -8.33 -14.66
N LYS A 162 1.02 -7.43 -15.45
CA LYS A 162 1.50 -7.11 -16.81
C LYS A 162 2.95 -6.59 -16.78
N ARG A 163 3.30 -5.72 -15.82
CA ARG A 163 4.70 -5.24 -15.64
C ARG A 163 5.67 -6.37 -15.27
N VAL A 164 5.29 -7.29 -14.39
CA VAL A 164 6.13 -8.44 -14.04
C VAL A 164 6.43 -9.30 -15.27
N LEU A 165 5.42 -9.53 -16.12
CA LEU A 165 5.58 -10.31 -17.36
C LEU A 165 6.42 -9.60 -18.42
N GLN A 166 6.35 -8.27 -18.50
CA GLN A 166 7.11 -7.47 -19.48
C GLN A 166 8.51 -7.08 -19.00
N GLY A 167 8.78 -7.24 -17.70
CA GLY A 167 10.04 -6.88 -17.05
C GLY A 167 9.85 -5.73 -16.06
N VAL A 168 10.14 -5.98 -14.79
CA VAL A 168 9.92 -5.01 -13.70
C VAL A 168 10.77 -3.73 -13.81
N TYR A 169 11.85 -3.77 -14.59
CA TYR A 169 12.75 -2.62 -14.82
C TYR A 169 12.40 -1.82 -16.09
N ASP A 170 11.35 -2.19 -16.83
CA ASP A 170 10.85 -1.45 -17.99
C ASP A 170 10.12 -0.16 -17.56
N TYR A 171 10.88 0.93 -17.43
CA TYR A 171 10.35 2.22 -16.98
C TYR A 171 9.33 2.82 -17.96
N GLU A 172 9.46 2.59 -19.27
CA GLU A 172 8.48 3.06 -20.26
C GLU A 172 7.14 2.34 -20.07
N GLY A 173 7.22 1.05 -19.77
CA GLY A 173 6.07 0.25 -19.37
C GLY A 173 5.35 0.77 -18.13
N TRP A 174 6.11 1.22 -17.12
CA TRP A 174 5.55 1.87 -15.94
C TRP A 174 4.95 3.25 -16.25
N ASP A 175 5.53 4.03 -17.18
CA ASP A 175 5.04 5.35 -17.58
C ASP A 175 3.73 5.26 -18.40
N LYS A 176 3.45 4.10 -19.01
CA LYS A 176 2.18 3.76 -19.68
C LYS A 176 1.09 3.35 -18.68
N PHE A 177 1.01 4.04 -17.55
CA PHE A 177 0.08 3.73 -16.47
C PHE A 177 -1.38 4.08 -16.76
N SER A 178 -1.69 4.77 -17.85
CA SER A 178 -3.07 4.99 -18.32
C SER A 178 -3.40 4.00 -19.43
N ASP A 179 -3.39 2.71 -19.10
CA ASP A 179 -3.55 1.63 -20.07
C ASP A 179 -5.02 1.51 -20.52
N PRO A 180 -5.36 1.83 -21.79
CA PRO A 180 -6.73 1.75 -22.28
C PRO A 180 -7.33 0.34 -22.14
N GLU A 181 -6.51 -0.70 -22.21
CA GLU A 181 -6.96 -2.08 -22.07
C GLU A 181 -7.48 -2.37 -20.67
N LEU A 182 -7.01 -1.65 -19.64
CA LEU A 182 -7.40 -1.86 -18.25
C LEU A 182 -8.46 -0.86 -17.77
N ASN A 183 -8.80 0.16 -18.58
CA ASN A 183 -9.82 1.15 -18.24
C ASN A 183 -11.20 0.53 -17.99
N HIS A 184 -11.53 -0.61 -18.61
CA HIS A 184 -12.79 -1.31 -18.37
C HIS A 184 -12.94 -1.83 -16.93
N LEU A 185 -11.84 -1.94 -16.17
CA LEU A 185 -11.87 -2.33 -14.76
C LEU A 185 -12.28 -1.17 -13.84
N LEU A 186 -12.23 0.08 -14.33
CA LEU A 186 -12.41 1.28 -13.52
C LEU A 186 -13.89 1.66 -13.42
N GLU A 187 -14.44 1.51 -12.22
CA GLU A 187 -15.81 1.90 -11.91
C GLU A 187 -15.81 3.28 -11.25
N SER A 188 -16.47 4.25 -11.87
CA SER A 188 -16.62 5.59 -11.28
C SER A 188 -17.40 5.53 -9.97
N ARG A 189 -17.00 6.32 -8.99
CA ARG A 189 -17.76 6.53 -7.77
C ARG A 189 -18.95 7.45 -8.05
N SER A 190 -19.97 6.93 -8.73
CA SER A 190 -21.18 7.68 -9.08
C SER A 190 -21.82 8.28 -7.83
N ALA A 191 -22.31 9.52 -7.93
CA ALA A 191 -22.98 10.22 -6.83
C ALA A 191 -24.23 9.48 -6.30
N THR A 192 -24.74 8.50 -7.05
CA THR A 192 -25.92 7.69 -6.73
C THR A 192 -25.76 6.82 -5.48
N SER A 193 -24.54 6.45 -5.09
CA SER A 193 -24.30 5.69 -3.85
C SER A 193 -24.60 6.52 -2.58
N ALA A 194 -24.60 7.85 -2.69
CA ALA A 194 -25.02 8.73 -1.59
C ALA A 194 -26.55 8.77 -1.42
N GLN A 195 -27.33 8.42 -2.45
CA GLN A 195 -28.80 8.48 -2.40
C GLN A 195 -29.42 7.19 -1.84
N VAL A 196 -28.76 6.03 -1.99
CA VAL A 196 -29.27 4.75 -1.47
C VAL A 196 -29.13 4.67 0.06
N GLN A 197 -28.13 5.30 0.67
CA GLN A 197 -28.04 5.39 2.15
C GLN A 197 -29.02 6.42 2.75
N ALA A 198 -29.49 7.40 1.97
CA ALA A 198 -30.46 8.38 2.46
C ALA A 198 -31.92 7.87 2.45
N ARG A 199 -32.24 6.85 1.64
CA ARG A 199 -33.62 6.34 1.49
C ARG A 199 -33.98 5.17 2.42
N GLY A 200 -33.03 4.69 3.23
CA GLY A 200 -33.22 3.57 4.17
C GLY A 200 -33.77 3.95 5.56
N LYS A 201 -33.86 5.24 5.91
CA LYS A 201 -34.51 5.66 7.16
C LYS A 201 -36.01 5.82 6.95
N ARG A 202 -36.74 4.71 7.18
CA ARG A 202 -38.18 4.72 7.47
C ARG A 202 -38.44 5.68 8.64
N PRO A 203 -39.37 6.65 8.54
CA PRO A 203 -39.80 7.42 9.69
C PRO A 203 -40.63 6.50 10.59
N ALA A 204 -40.20 6.34 11.84
CA ALA A 204 -41.10 5.89 12.89
C ALA A 204 -41.94 7.12 13.32
N GLU A 205 -43.24 7.05 13.07
CA GLU A 205 -44.23 8.00 13.58
C GLU A 205 -44.42 7.84 15.10
N GLY A 206 -44.69 8.97 15.77
CA GLY A 206 -45.11 9.07 17.17
C GLY A 206 -43.96 9.40 18.13
N SER A 207 -44.01 10.41 19.02
CA SER A 207 -45.13 11.17 19.56
C SER A 207 -44.62 12.50 20.14
N ALA A 208 -45.56 13.43 20.32
CA ALA A 208 -45.44 14.83 20.68
C ALA A 208 -44.86 15.12 22.08
N PHE A 209 -44.27 16.31 22.27
CA PHE A 209 -44.81 17.43 23.06
C PHE A 209 -43.73 18.47 23.41
N GLY A 210 -44.01 19.76 23.14
CA GLY A 210 -43.46 20.91 23.90
C GLY A 210 -42.84 22.08 23.12
N PRO A 211 -43.49 23.27 23.09
CA PRO A 211 -42.89 24.57 22.77
C PRO A 211 -42.91 25.52 24.02
N PRO A 212 -42.60 26.83 23.93
CA PRO A 212 -41.48 27.52 23.26
C PRO A 212 -40.77 28.54 24.21
N ALA A 213 -39.59 29.06 23.83
CA ALA A 213 -39.06 30.28 24.44
C ALA A 213 -38.41 31.23 23.41
N LYS A 214 -38.77 32.51 23.55
CA LYS A 214 -38.57 33.68 22.68
C LYS A 214 -37.23 34.39 22.94
N ARG A 215 -36.56 34.86 21.85
CA ARG A 215 -35.87 36.16 21.55
C ARG A 215 -34.96 36.85 22.63
N PRO A 216 -34.07 37.84 22.29
CA PRO A 216 -33.97 38.65 21.06
C PRO A 216 -32.56 38.90 20.48
N ALA A 217 -32.54 39.59 19.34
CA ALA A 217 -31.40 40.13 18.60
C ALA A 217 -30.83 41.43 19.20
N ARG A 218 -29.57 41.76 18.88
CA ARG A 218 -29.10 43.16 18.81
C ARG A 218 -27.93 43.34 17.82
N LEU A 219 -28.08 44.37 16.98
CA LEU A 219 -27.12 44.96 16.04
C LEU A 219 -25.92 45.62 16.74
N ILE A 220 -24.75 45.65 16.09
CA ILE A 220 -23.82 46.81 16.01
C ILE A 220 -23.03 46.75 14.67
N SER A 221 -22.92 47.89 13.97
CA SER A 221 -22.12 48.12 12.73
C SER A 221 -20.77 48.85 13.05
N PRO A 222 -20.02 49.46 12.10
CA PRO A 222 -18.62 49.12 11.81
C PRO A 222 -17.59 50.19 12.26
N SER A 223 -16.28 49.90 12.23
CA SER A 223 -15.20 50.88 11.95
C SER A 223 -13.78 50.27 11.85
N ASN A 224 -13.17 50.48 10.68
CA ASN A 224 -11.81 50.92 10.32
C ASN A 224 -10.52 50.54 11.10
N SER A 225 -9.58 50.00 10.29
CA SER A 225 -8.13 50.23 10.17
C SER A 225 -7.16 49.92 11.32
N ALA A 226 -6.24 48.97 11.07
CA ALA A 226 -4.80 49.15 11.24
C ALA A 226 -4.01 48.02 10.54
N SER A 227 -3.15 48.42 9.60
CA SER A 227 -2.16 47.59 8.91
C SER A 227 -1.01 47.24 9.85
N ILE A 228 -0.83 45.95 10.13
CA ILE A 228 0.38 45.40 10.78
C ILE A 228 0.86 44.22 9.93
N SER A 229 2.07 44.39 9.40
CA SER A 229 2.85 43.42 8.64
C SER A 229 3.18 42.18 9.48
N LEU A 230 2.77 41.00 8.99
CA LEU A 230 3.00 39.68 9.58
C LEU A 230 3.63 38.73 8.53
N PRO A 231 4.35 37.67 8.98
CA PRO A 231 5.33 36.90 8.18
C PRO A 231 4.68 36.10 7.05
N PRO A 232 5.44 35.54 6.09
CA PRO A 232 4.90 34.92 4.88
C PRO A 232 3.84 33.86 5.22
N GLN A 233 2.57 34.21 5.00
CA GLN A 233 1.47 33.31 5.22
C GLN A 233 1.60 32.14 4.25
N ARG A 234 1.63 30.92 4.81
CA ARG A 234 1.36 29.70 4.05
C ARG A 234 0.08 29.94 3.27
N VAL A 235 0.15 29.83 1.95
CA VAL A 235 -1.00 29.98 1.06
C VAL A 235 -2.04 28.93 1.48
N SER A 236 -3.08 29.35 2.20
CA SER A 236 -4.15 28.47 2.61
C SER A 236 -4.89 28.00 1.36
N GLY A 237 -4.68 26.74 0.96
CA GLY A 237 -5.36 26.15 -0.18
C GLY A 237 -6.91 26.22 -0.07
N ALA A 238 -7.58 25.94 -1.19
CA ALA A 238 -9.03 25.99 -1.26
C ALA A 238 -9.72 25.05 -0.25
N CYS A 239 -10.79 25.54 0.38
CA CYS A 239 -11.57 24.81 1.36
C CYS A 239 -12.37 23.69 0.68
N ARG A 240 -11.95 22.44 0.87
CA ARG A 240 -12.67 21.25 0.34
C ARG A 240 -14.11 21.15 0.86
N ARG A 241 -14.38 21.59 2.09
CA ARG A 241 -15.75 21.59 2.65
C ARG A 241 -16.64 22.65 2.02
N HIS A 242 -16.10 23.83 1.74
CA HIS A 242 -16.81 24.88 1.01
C HIS A 242 -17.18 24.41 -0.39
N ASN A 243 -16.24 23.78 -1.11
CA ASN A 243 -16.47 23.24 -2.45
C ASN A 243 -17.53 22.12 -2.52
N ARG A 244 -17.91 21.56 -1.37
CA ARG A 244 -19.00 20.58 -1.22
C ARG A 244 -20.31 21.18 -0.67
N GLY A 245 -20.37 22.50 -0.48
CA GLY A 245 -21.52 23.19 0.13
C GLY A 245 -21.66 23.00 1.65
N LEU A 246 -20.62 22.46 2.30
CA LEU A 246 -20.64 22.09 3.74
C LEU A 246 -19.93 23.13 4.64
N CYS A 247 -19.52 24.27 4.07
CA CYS A 247 -18.83 25.35 4.77
C CYS A 247 -19.35 26.70 4.25
N ALA A 248 -20.12 27.40 5.09
CA ALA A 248 -20.73 28.68 4.74
C ALA A 248 -19.68 29.81 4.69
N ALA A 249 -19.87 30.77 3.79
CA ALA A 249 -19.11 32.02 3.77
C ALA A 249 -19.26 32.72 5.14
N GLY A 250 -18.15 33.13 5.76
CA GLY A 250 -18.14 33.73 7.10
C GLY A 250 -17.97 32.75 8.27
N SER A 251 -17.83 31.46 8.02
CA SER A 251 -17.29 30.54 9.04
C SER A 251 -15.83 30.90 9.36
N LYS A 252 -15.35 30.61 10.58
CA LYS A 252 -13.93 30.74 10.97
C LYS A 252 -13.06 29.66 10.28
N CYS A 253 -13.23 29.48 8.97
CA CYS A 253 -12.48 28.53 8.18
C CYS A 253 -11.10 29.10 7.87
N ILE A 254 -10.06 28.31 8.14
CA ILE A 254 -8.66 28.70 7.86
C ILE A 254 -8.28 28.58 6.38
N TYR A 255 -9.17 28.01 5.57
CA TYR A 255 -8.97 27.73 4.15
C TYR A 255 -9.74 28.72 3.27
N GLN A 256 -9.22 29.03 2.08
CA GLN A 256 -9.88 29.98 1.17
C GLN A 256 -11.18 29.38 0.61
N HIS A 257 -12.28 30.12 0.69
CA HIS A 257 -13.56 29.74 0.11
C HIS A 257 -13.59 30.13 -1.37
N VAL A 258 -12.77 29.42 -2.16
CA VAL A 258 -12.68 29.55 -3.61
C VAL A 258 -12.93 28.20 -4.27
N CYS A 259 -13.50 28.24 -5.47
CA CYS A 259 -13.73 27.09 -6.32
C CYS A 259 -12.39 26.44 -6.68
N TRP A 260 -12.25 25.13 -6.45
CA TRP A 260 -10.99 24.43 -6.74
C TRP A 260 -10.69 24.27 -8.25
N THR A 261 -11.68 24.55 -9.12
CA THR A 261 -11.59 24.30 -10.57
C THR A 261 -11.12 25.57 -11.27
N CYS A 262 -11.73 26.70 -10.92
CA CYS A 262 -11.49 27.99 -11.58
C CYS A 262 -10.89 29.06 -10.67
N GLY A 263 -10.83 28.84 -9.35
CA GLY A 263 -10.32 29.81 -8.38
C GLY A 263 -11.30 30.91 -7.95
N ASP A 264 -12.52 30.95 -8.48
CA ASP A 264 -13.54 31.96 -8.16
C ASP A 264 -14.21 31.70 -6.79
N GLY A 265 -14.41 32.75 -5.98
CA GLY A 265 -15.07 32.69 -4.68
C GLY A 265 -16.61 32.83 -4.71
N THR A 266 -17.21 33.04 -5.89
CA THR A 266 -18.67 33.23 -6.02
C THR A 266 -19.47 31.92 -5.96
N HIS A 267 -18.82 30.78 -6.16
CA HIS A 267 -19.49 29.49 -6.32
C HIS A 267 -18.67 28.33 -5.75
N THR A 268 -19.32 27.20 -5.49
CA THR A 268 -18.66 25.98 -5.03
C THR A 268 -18.21 25.14 -6.23
N GLY A 269 -17.25 24.23 -6.05
CA GLY A 269 -16.82 23.30 -7.11
C GLY A 269 -17.99 22.53 -7.77
N SER A 270 -19.06 22.23 -7.01
CA SER A 270 -20.25 21.56 -7.52
C SER A 270 -21.12 22.41 -8.47
N THR A 271 -20.99 23.73 -8.43
CA THR A 271 -21.73 24.67 -9.30
C THR A 271 -20.79 25.39 -10.28
N CYS A 272 -19.58 24.85 -10.48
CA CYS A 272 -18.60 25.45 -11.37
C CYS A 272 -18.97 25.17 -12.83
N PRO A 273 -19.15 26.20 -13.68
CA PRO A 273 -19.47 26.00 -15.10
C PRO A 273 -18.34 25.28 -15.87
N GLN A 274 -17.08 25.44 -15.43
CA GLN A 274 -15.94 24.74 -16.02
C GLN A 274 -15.86 23.26 -15.63
N ALA A 275 -16.55 22.82 -14.57
CA ALA A 275 -16.58 21.41 -14.18
C ALA A 275 -17.62 20.58 -14.95
N GLN A 276 -18.42 21.22 -15.81
CA GLN A 276 -19.47 20.59 -16.63
C GLN A 276 -19.09 20.42 -18.11
N GLN A 277 -17.87 20.81 -18.48
CA GLN A 277 -17.28 20.61 -19.81
C GLN A 277 -16.36 19.39 -19.78
#